data_AF-A0AA36HNS7-F1
#
_entry.id   AF-A0AA36HNS7-F1
#
_cell.length_a   1.000
_cell.length_b   1.000
_cell.length_c   1.000
_cell.angle_alpha   90.00
_cell.angle_beta   90.00
_cell.angle_gamma   90.00
#
_symmetry.space_group_name_H-M   'P 1'
#
loop_
_entity.id
_entity.type
_entity.pdbx_description
1 polymer ?
#
loop_
_entity_poly.entity_id
_entity_poly.type
_entity_poly.pdbx_seq_one_letter_code
_entity_poly.pdbx_strand_id
1 'polypeptide(L)'
;MGSVTAKQSKLLANTSARSDHMPVKPELIGQIEHAIAKEAEDDGLQWLRDEDDGSGAERLQLHKQMDQGYREASQEWAKAETALSKVLKSKREDQDDFHLPPCDDAKPQSAASSPAFCGLDPEERARRLEAVRAGASAEKARQLRFRASEAGKKLQDHAKRRLRVKISEILREVHRRQNLRQRQEKLKAFRAQRARQGLASGQALGDADHFALGLGEDLGLEDATPRRRCILESLGLEELDLVRKDPRWYLEADPEMEDAGGGNRERLIDFFTPARKDKHVSIECYAQRLRQRLAAACEVAFQDTQDTDSWQSLLGSWHSKGAHQSGMHSSGMSTCLPGDSQMSSVSIRREPIRDDKASPTMQKVWEKYRRKEERDAQVMEARRLAAEERMAKNAFKVSQQIRDYASTQSKYKELHQQRLQEAVERKAAREAEVQERLAVMDEFKLRRMRRALTVADEKLEQKRDRVTEGLEVWEAGVVRSQLRAHAQERRARDALRASQEAYHARLEKVGETRSEKTESQAQKNDKLKARIQVSLMQQLEEQRKLECDRQAVATEEKLEAARLRRFRDSNKYNFLEKAFGEQVKFDHKFSFTPTLKDGWHLKGNLSSSAPTL
;
A
#
# COMPACT_ATOMS: atom_id res chain seq x y z
N MET A 1 63.51 19.47 -27.15
CA MET A 1 62.69 18.37 -27.68
C MET A 1 61.29 18.90 -27.98
N GLY A 2 61.17 19.55 -29.14
CA GLY A 2 59.91 20.07 -29.66
C GLY A 2 59.41 19.22 -30.83
N SER A 3 58.18 19.52 -31.26
CA SER A 3 57.53 19.04 -32.49
C SER A 3 56.85 17.67 -32.45
N VAL A 4 55.68 17.55 -31.79
CA VAL A 4 54.55 16.70 -32.27
C VAL A 4 53.19 17.22 -31.74
N THR A 5 52.66 18.36 -32.19
CA THR A 5 51.23 18.69 -31.96
C THR A 5 50.54 19.49 -33.07
N ALA A 6 51.16 19.72 -34.23
CA ALA A 6 50.60 20.60 -35.26
C ALA A 6 49.87 19.90 -36.44
N LYS A 7 49.66 18.57 -36.41
CA LYS A 7 49.10 17.82 -37.56
C LYS A 7 47.67 17.28 -37.41
N GLN A 8 47.02 17.42 -36.25
CA GLN A 8 45.64 16.95 -36.08
C GLN A 8 44.55 18.04 -36.23
N SER A 9 44.88 19.32 -36.17
CA SER A 9 43.87 20.40 -36.27
C SER A 9 43.52 20.85 -37.70
N LYS A 10 44.13 20.26 -38.74
CA LYS A 10 43.88 20.67 -40.14
C LYS A 10 42.92 19.76 -40.93
N LEU A 11 42.42 18.67 -40.33
CA LEU A 11 41.49 17.74 -40.98
C LEU A 11 40.01 17.93 -40.58
N LEU A 12 39.71 18.76 -39.58
CA LEU A 12 38.34 19.03 -39.13
C LEU A 12 37.76 20.38 -39.61
N ALA A 13 38.54 21.18 -40.35
CA ALA A 13 38.08 22.48 -40.84
C ALA A 13 37.60 22.48 -42.31
N ASN A 14 37.59 21.33 -43.00
CA ASN A 14 37.36 21.28 -44.44
C ASN A 14 36.09 20.51 -44.87
N THR A 15 35.17 20.22 -43.95
CA THR A 15 33.87 19.56 -44.24
C THR A 15 32.64 20.44 -44.02
N SER A 16 32.83 21.72 -43.67
CA SER A 16 31.72 22.64 -43.33
C SER A 16 31.31 23.62 -44.45
N ALA A 17 31.80 23.46 -45.67
CA ALA A 17 31.56 24.42 -46.76
C ALA A 17 31.25 23.73 -48.10
N ARG A 18 30.20 22.90 -48.15
CA ARG A 18 29.53 22.49 -49.39
C ARG A 18 28.22 21.75 -49.08
N SER A 19 27.23 22.48 -48.57
CA SER A 19 25.82 22.06 -48.69
C SER A 19 25.13 23.04 -49.63
N ASP A 20 25.45 22.92 -50.92
CA ASP A 20 24.58 23.45 -51.97
C ASP A 20 23.26 22.67 -51.85
N HIS A 21 22.29 23.27 -51.16
CA HIS A 21 20.92 22.81 -51.12
C HIS A 21 20.39 22.79 -52.56
N MET A 22 20.47 21.62 -53.20
CA MET A 22 19.64 21.31 -54.36
C MET A 22 18.18 21.35 -53.87
N PRO A 23 17.33 22.24 -54.38
CA PRO A 23 15.92 22.25 -54.02
C PRO A 23 15.32 20.91 -54.47
N VAL A 24 14.97 20.07 -53.49
CA VAL A 24 14.22 18.85 -53.75
C VAL A 24 12.91 19.28 -54.41
N LYS A 25 12.66 18.79 -55.62
CA LYS A 25 11.44 19.11 -56.36
C LYS A 25 10.24 18.74 -55.47
N PRO A 26 9.24 19.63 -55.30
CA PRO A 26 8.10 19.38 -54.41
C PRO A 26 7.32 18.11 -54.78
N GLU A 27 7.36 17.70 -56.05
CA GLU A 27 6.80 16.44 -56.54
C GLU A 27 7.44 15.20 -55.89
N LEU A 28 8.73 15.25 -55.58
CA LEU A 28 9.47 14.15 -54.97
C LEU A 28 9.12 14.01 -53.47
N ILE A 29 8.85 15.13 -52.80
CA ILE A 29 8.38 15.13 -51.41
C ILE A 29 6.99 14.50 -51.33
N GLY A 30 6.09 14.86 -52.25
CA GLY A 30 4.76 14.23 -52.33
C GLY A 30 4.80 12.73 -52.63
N GLN A 31 5.76 12.27 -53.45
CA GLN A 31 5.95 10.83 -53.70
C GLN A 31 6.49 10.08 -52.48
N ILE A 32 7.38 10.70 -51.71
CA ILE A 32 7.91 10.11 -50.47
C ILE A 32 6.81 10.05 -49.40
N GLU A 33 6.01 11.11 -49.23
CA GLU A 33 4.90 11.12 -48.29
C GLU A 33 3.82 10.09 -48.65
N HIS A 34 3.51 9.94 -49.95
CA HIS A 34 2.59 8.91 -50.42
C HIS A 34 3.16 7.48 -50.25
N ALA A 35 4.47 7.28 -50.42
CA ALA A 35 5.10 5.98 -50.18
C ALA A 35 5.06 5.59 -48.70
N ILE A 36 5.35 6.55 -47.80
CA ILE A 36 5.29 6.35 -46.34
C ILE A 36 3.85 6.07 -45.88
N ALA A 37 2.85 6.79 -46.42
CA ALA A 37 1.46 6.54 -46.09
C ALA A 37 0.99 5.14 -46.54
N LYS A 38 1.48 4.67 -47.69
CA LYS A 38 1.14 3.35 -48.22
C LYS A 38 1.81 2.22 -47.44
N GLU A 39 3.08 2.37 -47.04
CA GLU A 39 3.75 1.42 -46.15
C GLU A 39 3.09 1.35 -44.76
N ALA A 40 2.62 2.48 -44.23
CA ALA A 40 1.89 2.51 -42.95
C ALA A 40 0.53 1.79 -43.01
N GLU A 41 -0.15 1.78 -44.15
CA GLU A 41 -1.41 1.04 -44.34
C GLU A 41 -1.17 -0.46 -44.54
N ASP A 42 -0.10 -0.86 -45.24
CA ASP A 42 0.24 -2.27 -45.46
C ASP A 42 0.85 -2.92 -44.19
N ASP A 43 1.69 -2.20 -43.42
CA ASP A 43 2.24 -2.71 -42.15
C ASP A 43 1.19 -2.77 -41.01
N GLY A 44 0.12 -1.98 -41.08
CA GLY A 44 -0.95 -1.99 -40.08
C GLY A 44 -1.81 -3.26 -40.07
N LEU A 45 -1.77 -4.07 -41.13
CA LEU A 45 -2.65 -5.23 -41.30
C LEU A 45 -1.92 -6.58 -41.26
N GLN A 46 -0.59 -6.61 -41.28
CA GLN A 46 0.17 -7.86 -41.37
C GLN A 46 0.59 -8.44 -40.00
N TRP A 47 0.74 -7.61 -38.95
CA TRP A 47 1.07 -8.06 -37.59
C TRP A 47 -0.06 -8.78 -36.85
N LEU A 48 -1.27 -8.84 -37.42
CA LEU A 48 -2.41 -9.52 -36.80
C LEU A 48 -2.66 -10.94 -37.32
N ARG A 49 -1.88 -11.44 -38.29
CA ARG A 49 -2.18 -12.71 -38.98
C ARG A 49 -1.19 -13.85 -38.78
N ASP A 50 0.03 -13.57 -38.33
CA ASP A 50 1.11 -14.57 -38.34
C ASP A 50 1.54 -15.10 -36.94
N GLU A 51 0.77 -14.85 -35.87
CA GLU A 51 1.00 -15.44 -34.53
C GLU A 51 -0.02 -16.53 -34.11
N ASP A 52 -0.73 -17.14 -35.05
CA ASP A 52 -1.75 -18.17 -34.75
C ASP A 52 -1.20 -19.62 -34.77
N ASP A 53 0.07 -19.78 -34.38
CA ASP A 53 0.72 -21.08 -34.24
C ASP A 53 0.68 -21.53 -32.77
N GLY A 54 -0.47 -22.06 -32.34
CA GLY A 54 -0.58 -23.01 -31.22
C GLY A 54 -0.49 -22.50 -29.78
N SER A 55 -0.09 -21.26 -29.51
CA SER A 55 0.03 -20.72 -28.13
C SER A 55 -1.21 -19.98 -27.61
N GLY A 56 -2.17 -19.67 -28.50
CA GLY A 56 -3.39 -18.92 -28.16
C GLY A 56 -4.28 -19.62 -27.13
N ALA A 57 -4.33 -20.96 -27.16
CA ALA A 57 -5.13 -21.74 -26.22
C ALA A 57 -4.58 -21.67 -24.78
N GLU A 58 -3.25 -21.74 -24.60
CA GLU A 58 -2.61 -21.59 -23.29
C GLU A 58 -2.77 -20.16 -22.76
N ARG A 59 -2.66 -19.15 -23.63
CA ARG A 59 -2.86 -17.74 -23.25
C ARG A 59 -4.31 -17.45 -22.84
N LEU A 60 -5.29 -18.00 -23.55
CA LEU A 60 -6.70 -17.94 -23.19
C LEU A 60 -7.00 -18.68 -21.89
N GLN A 61 -6.35 -19.82 -21.65
CA GLN A 61 -6.49 -20.57 -20.41
C GLN A 61 -5.89 -19.80 -19.22
N LEU A 62 -4.72 -19.19 -19.39
CA LEU A 62 -4.11 -18.32 -18.37
C LEU A 62 -4.99 -17.10 -18.06
N HIS A 63 -5.59 -16.47 -19.09
CA HIS A 63 -6.49 -15.35 -18.90
C HIS A 63 -7.75 -15.75 -18.13
N LYS A 64 -8.35 -16.92 -18.47
CA LYS A 64 -9.49 -17.47 -17.74
C LYS A 64 -9.14 -17.78 -16.27
N GLN A 65 -7.96 -18.32 -16.01
CA GLN A 65 -7.48 -18.57 -14.64
C GLN A 65 -7.29 -17.28 -13.85
N MET A 66 -6.73 -16.23 -14.47
CA MET A 66 -6.62 -14.92 -13.82
C MET A 66 -8.00 -14.31 -13.54
N ASP A 67 -8.91 -14.33 -14.50
CA ASP A 67 -10.27 -13.79 -14.34
C ASP A 67 -11.03 -14.52 -13.23
N GLN A 68 -10.83 -15.84 -13.12
CA GLN A 68 -11.38 -16.64 -12.03
C GLN A 68 -10.78 -16.22 -10.69
N GLY A 69 -9.45 -16.06 -10.60
CA GLY A 69 -8.79 -15.57 -9.39
C GLY A 69 -9.25 -14.16 -8.97
N TYR A 70 -9.51 -13.26 -9.93
CA TYR A 70 -10.08 -11.94 -9.64
C TYR A 70 -11.51 -12.02 -9.11
N ARG A 71 -12.35 -12.91 -9.65
CA ARG A 71 -13.72 -13.11 -9.14
C ARG A 71 -13.71 -13.68 -7.73
N GLU A 72 -12.87 -14.68 -7.47
CA GLU A 72 -12.74 -15.29 -6.15
C GLU A 72 -12.24 -14.27 -5.11
N ALA A 73 -11.19 -13.51 -5.42
CA ALA A 73 -10.69 -12.43 -4.56
C ALA A 73 -11.75 -11.34 -4.31
N SER A 74 -12.53 -10.98 -5.34
CA SER A 74 -13.63 -10.00 -5.18
C SER A 74 -14.76 -10.53 -4.30
N GLN A 75 -15.07 -11.83 -4.36
CA GLN A 75 -16.06 -12.45 -3.48
C GLN A 75 -15.56 -12.53 -2.03
N GLU A 76 -14.28 -12.87 -1.81
CA GLU A 76 -13.68 -12.86 -0.47
C GLU A 76 -13.66 -11.45 0.13
N TRP A 77 -13.37 -10.43 -0.67
CA TRP A 77 -13.44 -9.04 -0.24
C TRP A 77 -14.85 -8.65 0.21
N ALA A 78 -15.89 -8.98 -0.57
CA ALA A 78 -17.28 -8.72 -0.20
C ALA A 78 -17.70 -9.47 1.08
N LYS A 79 -17.21 -10.70 1.28
CA LYS A 79 -17.42 -11.46 2.53
C LYS A 79 -16.73 -10.78 3.71
N ALA A 80 -15.50 -10.29 3.54
CA ALA A 80 -14.78 -9.58 4.59
C ALA A 80 -15.47 -8.26 4.96
N GLU A 81 -15.96 -7.51 3.97
CA GLU A 81 -16.67 -6.24 4.16
C GLU A 81 -18.01 -6.43 4.88
N THR A 82 -18.77 -7.47 4.53
CA THR A 82 -20.01 -7.83 5.23
C THR A 82 -19.75 -8.30 6.66
N ALA A 83 -18.69 -9.09 6.90
CA ALA A 83 -18.27 -9.50 8.24
C ALA A 83 -17.87 -8.28 9.09
N LEU A 84 -17.09 -7.35 8.54
CA LEU A 84 -16.64 -6.15 9.24
C LEU A 84 -17.82 -5.21 9.54
N SER A 85 -18.76 -5.08 8.61
CA SER A 85 -20.01 -4.34 8.81
C SER A 85 -20.86 -4.95 9.93
N LYS A 86 -20.91 -6.29 10.03
CA LYS A 86 -21.62 -6.99 11.11
C LYS A 86 -20.97 -6.75 12.48
N VAL A 87 -19.64 -6.78 12.56
CA VAL A 87 -18.89 -6.48 13.80
C VAL A 87 -19.10 -5.03 14.22
N LEU A 88 -19.10 -4.08 13.28
CA LEU A 88 -19.34 -2.67 13.59
C LEU A 88 -20.78 -2.42 14.04
N LYS A 89 -21.77 -3.12 13.47
CA LYS A 89 -23.16 -3.06 13.94
C LYS A 89 -23.32 -3.66 15.34
N SER A 90 -22.78 -4.85 15.59
CA SER A 90 -22.87 -5.45 16.94
C SER A 90 -22.19 -4.56 17.98
N LYS A 91 -21.03 -3.97 17.67
CA LYS A 91 -20.35 -3.07 18.60
C LYS A 91 -21.12 -1.78 18.88
N ARG A 92 -21.97 -1.35 17.95
CA ARG A 92 -22.87 -0.19 18.14
C ARG A 92 -24.06 -0.58 19.01
N GLU A 93 -24.63 -1.75 18.77
CA GLU A 93 -25.71 -2.32 19.59
C GLU A 93 -25.24 -2.60 21.04
N ASP A 94 -24.03 -3.15 21.22
CA ASP A 94 -23.40 -3.35 22.54
C ASP A 94 -23.10 -2.04 23.27
N GLN A 95 -22.99 -0.91 22.55
CA GLN A 95 -22.85 0.42 23.14
C GLN A 95 -24.18 1.05 23.55
N ASP A 96 -25.27 0.68 22.86
CA ASP A 96 -26.61 1.14 23.15
C ASP A 96 -27.31 0.26 24.23
N ASP A 97 -26.83 -0.97 24.45
CA ASP A 97 -27.29 -1.91 25.50
C ASP A 97 -26.65 -1.70 26.89
N PHE A 98 -26.01 -0.55 27.14
CA PHE A 98 -25.75 -0.09 28.51
C PHE A 98 -27.07 0.41 29.15
N HIS A 99 -28.04 -0.51 29.25
CA HIS A 99 -29.22 -0.37 30.07
C HIS A 99 -28.78 -0.17 31.51
N LEU A 100 -28.85 1.08 31.95
CA LEU A 100 -28.96 1.42 33.37
C LEU A 100 -30.07 0.54 33.98
N PRO A 101 -29.87 0.03 35.20
CA PRO A 101 -30.81 -0.93 35.81
C PRO A 101 -32.22 -0.35 35.85
N PRO A 102 -33.26 -1.20 35.70
CA PRO A 102 -34.64 -0.76 35.76
C PRO A 102 -34.90 -0.20 37.15
N CYS A 103 -35.07 1.13 37.24
CA CYS A 103 -35.69 1.75 38.39
C CYS A 103 -37.17 1.36 38.36
N ASP A 104 -37.54 0.49 39.29
CA ASP A 104 -38.91 0.08 39.57
C ASP A 104 -39.85 1.30 39.69
N ASP A 105 -40.97 1.20 38.97
CA ASP A 105 -42.30 1.74 39.25
C ASP A 105 -42.40 2.92 40.24
N ALA A 106 -42.09 4.12 39.75
CA ALA A 106 -42.58 5.36 40.33
C ALA A 106 -43.43 6.13 39.32
N LYS A 107 -44.75 6.18 39.59
CA LYS A 107 -45.76 7.01 38.93
C LYS A 107 -45.22 8.41 38.57
N PRO A 108 -45.64 8.99 37.42
CA PRO A 108 -45.29 10.35 37.07
C PRO A 108 -46.10 11.33 37.93
N GLN A 109 -45.61 11.62 39.14
CA GLN A 109 -46.01 12.80 39.88
C GLN A 109 -45.23 14.00 39.34
N SER A 110 -46.00 14.95 38.81
CA SER A 110 -45.70 16.38 38.65
C SER A 110 -44.24 16.81 38.67
N ALA A 111 -43.84 17.40 37.55
CA ALA A 111 -42.70 18.31 37.40
C ALA A 111 -42.71 19.47 38.42
N ALA A 112 -42.23 19.20 39.63
CA ALA A 112 -41.88 20.20 40.62
C ALA A 112 -40.51 19.84 41.20
N SER A 113 -39.61 20.83 41.16
CA SER A 113 -38.28 20.83 41.76
C SER A 113 -37.34 19.70 41.33
N SER A 114 -36.61 19.96 40.23
CA SER A 114 -35.19 19.63 40.23
C SER A 114 -34.61 20.17 41.55
N PRO A 115 -34.01 19.35 42.43
CA PRO A 115 -33.49 19.84 43.68
C PRO A 115 -32.50 20.92 43.32
N ALA A 116 -32.80 22.14 43.76
CA ALA A 116 -31.93 23.27 43.59
C ALA A 116 -30.56 22.84 44.09
N PHE A 117 -29.65 22.61 43.15
CA PHE A 117 -28.21 22.47 43.36
C PHE A 117 -27.70 23.88 43.74
N CYS A 118 -28.26 24.41 44.81
CA CYS A 118 -28.06 25.72 45.41
C CYS A 118 -27.71 25.44 46.86
N GLY A 119 -26.43 25.20 47.11
CA GLY A 119 -25.95 24.90 48.45
C GLY A 119 -24.50 24.45 48.52
N LEU A 120 -23.91 24.00 47.41
CA LEU A 120 -22.46 23.84 47.36
C LEU A 120 -21.81 25.20 47.11
N ASP A 121 -20.99 25.60 48.07
CA ASP A 121 -20.14 26.78 48.03
C ASP A 121 -19.44 26.86 46.66
N PRO A 122 -19.48 27.99 45.92
CA PRO A 122 -18.80 28.14 44.63
C PRO A 122 -17.33 27.70 44.66
N GLU A 123 -16.65 27.83 45.80
CA GLU A 123 -15.30 27.28 45.99
C GLU A 123 -15.24 25.76 45.88
N GLU A 124 -16.19 25.02 46.48
CA GLU A 124 -16.19 23.57 46.44
C GLU A 124 -16.49 23.04 45.04
N ARG A 125 -17.36 23.75 44.30
CA ARG A 125 -17.62 23.45 42.88
C ARG A 125 -16.40 23.71 42.01
N ALA A 126 -15.67 24.80 42.25
CA ALA A 126 -14.42 25.10 41.57
C ALA A 126 -13.36 24.01 41.85
N ARG A 127 -13.18 23.60 43.12
CA ARG A 127 -12.26 22.53 43.51
C ARG A 127 -12.61 21.19 42.87
N ARG A 128 -13.90 20.83 42.78
CA ARG A 128 -14.35 19.59 42.10
C ARG A 128 -14.07 19.65 40.60
N LEU A 129 -14.34 20.79 39.94
CA LEU A 129 -14.03 20.95 38.52
C LEU A 129 -12.53 20.92 38.25
N GLU A 130 -11.70 21.49 39.14
CA GLU A 130 -10.25 21.40 39.07
C GLU A 130 -9.76 19.96 39.29
N ALA A 131 -10.32 19.22 40.26
CA ALA A 131 -9.99 17.82 40.47
C ALA A 131 -10.36 16.94 39.26
N VAL A 132 -11.53 17.17 38.65
CA VAL A 132 -11.95 16.48 37.42
C VAL A 132 -11.03 16.85 36.24
N ARG A 133 -10.68 18.13 36.09
CA ARG A 133 -9.73 18.59 35.05
C ARG A 133 -8.33 18.02 35.26
N ALA A 134 -7.85 17.97 36.50
CA ALA A 134 -6.57 17.38 36.86
C ALA A 134 -6.55 15.88 36.59
N GLY A 135 -7.63 15.16 36.94
CA GLY A 135 -7.82 13.75 36.62
C GLY A 135 -7.82 13.47 35.12
N ALA A 136 -8.60 14.24 34.35
CA ALA A 136 -8.65 14.12 32.89
C ALA A 136 -7.29 14.45 32.23
N SER A 137 -6.57 15.45 32.74
CA SER A 137 -5.23 15.80 32.28
C SER A 137 -4.20 14.69 32.58
N ALA A 138 -4.25 14.12 33.79
CA ALA A 138 -3.38 13.03 34.20
C ALA A 138 -3.64 11.75 33.38
N GLU A 139 -4.89 11.43 33.09
CA GLU A 139 -5.26 10.31 32.24
C GLU A 139 -4.80 10.52 30.79
N LYS A 140 -5.01 11.73 30.24
CA LYS A 140 -4.48 12.10 28.91
C LYS A 140 -2.96 12.00 28.85
N ALA A 141 -2.25 12.41 29.90
CA ALA A 141 -0.80 12.28 29.99
C ALA A 141 -0.34 10.80 30.03
N ARG A 142 -1.06 9.93 30.75
CA ARG A 142 -0.81 8.48 30.75
C ARG A 142 -1.02 7.87 29.37
N GLN A 143 -2.11 8.22 28.68
CA GLN A 143 -2.39 7.75 27.32
C GLN A 143 -1.32 8.22 26.32
N LEU A 144 -0.83 9.45 26.43
CA LEU A 144 0.26 9.96 25.59
C LEU A 144 1.57 9.21 25.83
N ARG A 145 1.92 8.92 27.09
CA ARG A 145 3.12 8.11 27.43
C ARG A 145 2.99 6.69 26.89
N PHE A 146 1.82 6.07 27.00
CA PHE A 146 1.56 4.75 26.44
C PHE A 146 1.72 4.75 24.91
N ARG A 147 1.09 5.70 24.19
CA ARG A 147 1.22 5.86 22.74
C ARG A 147 2.66 6.10 22.30
N ALA A 148 3.41 6.91 23.05
CA ALA A 148 4.83 7.14 22.79
C ALA A 148 5.65 5.84 22.95
N SER A 149 5.36 5.04 23.98
CA SER A 149 6.01 3.74 24.18
C SER A 149 5.68 2.74 23.06
N GLU A 150 4.43 2.69 22.59
CA GLU A 150 4.03 1.85 21.46
C GLU A 150 4.65 2.29 20.14
N ALA A 151 4.73 3.60 19.90
CA ALA A 151 5.41 4.15 18.73
C ALA A 151 6.90 3.77 18.75
N GLY A 152 7.55 3.82 19.93
CA GLY A 152 8.92 3.33 20.12
C GLY A 152 9.07 1.85 19.79
N LYS A 153 8.16 0.99 20.26
CA LYS A 153 8.15 -0.46 19.92
C LYS A 153 7.96 -0.67 18.42
N LYS A 154 7.02 0.03 17.79
CA LYS A 154 6.77 -0.05 16.33
C LYS A 154 7.98 0.40 15.50
N LEU A 155 8.68 1.45 15.93
CA LEU A 155 9.92 1.89 15.28
C LEU A 155 11.04 0.86 15.44
N GLN A 156 11.19 0.26 16.62
CA GLN A 156 12.13 -0.83 16.83
C GLN A 156 11.78 -2.03 15.95
N ASP A 157 10.52 -2.46 15.92
CA ASP A 157 10.06 -3.56 15.06
C ASP A 157 10.28 -3.27 13.57
N HIS A 158 10.08 -2.02 13.14
CA HIS A 158 10.36 -1.60 11.78
C HIS A 158 11.87 -1.69 11.46
N ALA A 159 12.74 -1.25 12.37
CA ALA A 159 14.19 -1.41 12.22
C ALA A 159 14.59 -2.90 12.15
N LYS A 160 14.02 -3.74 13.01
CA LYS A 160 14.23 -5.20 12.97
C LYS A 160 13.79 -5.79 11.63
N ARG A 161 12.60 -5.44 11.13
CA ARG A 161 12.10 -5.91 9.82
C ARG A 161 12.99 -5.46 8.66
N ARG A 162 13.42 -4.20 8.65
CA ARG A 162 14.36 -3.69 7.63
C ARG A 162 15.67 -4.45 7.64
N LEU A 163 16.23 -4.69 8.83
CA LEU A 163 17.46 -5.47 8.98
C LEU A 163 17.29 -6.92 8.51
N ARG A 164 16.15 -7.56 8.82
CA ARG A 164 15.81 -8.90 8.32
C ARG A 164 15.75 -8.94 6.79
N VAL A 165 15.12 -7.96 6.15
CA VAL A 165 15.10 -7.84 4.68
C VAL A 165 16.52 -7.66 4.13
N LYS A 166 17.33 -6.79 4.74
CA LYS A 166 18.73 -6.57 4.33
C LYS A 166 19.56 -7.87 4.43
N ILE A 167 19.41 -8.63 5.52
CA ILE A 167 20.09 -9.92 5.68
C ILE A 167 19.63 -10.93 4.64
N SER A 168 18.32 -11.01 4.34
CA SER A 168 17.82 -11.92 3.31
C SER A 168 18.31 -11.54 1.91
N GLU A 169 18.42 -10.24 1.61
CA GLU A 169 19.02 -9.75 0.37
C GLU A 169 20.49 -10.16 0.24
N ILE A 170 21.28 -10.00 1.32
CA ILE A 170 22.68 -10.44 1.37
C ILE A 170 22.77 -11.95 1.11
N LEU A 171 21.93 -12.75 1.77
CA LEU A 171 21.93 -14.21 1.59
C LEU A 171 21.51 -14.62 0.17
N ARG A 172 20.49 -13.98 -0.41
CA ARG A 172 20.07 -14.19 -1.80
C ARG A 172 21.16 -13.80 -2.79
N GLU A 173 21.89 -12.72 -2.54
CA GLU A 173 23.03 -12.30 -3.35
C GLU A 173 24.16 -13.32 -3.28
N VAL A 174 24.57 -13.74 -2.07
CA VAL A 174 25.60 -14.78 -1.91
C VAL A 174 25.19 -16.07 -2.61
N HIS A 175 23.93 -16.49 -2.48
CA HIS A 175 23.43 -17.67 -3.18
C HIS A 175 23.45 -17.52 -4.71
N ARG A 176 23.05 -16.36 -5.24
CA ARG A 176 23.15 -16.06 -6.69
C ARG A 176 24.59 -16.17 -7.19
N ARG A 177 25.55 -15.62 -6.43
CA ARG A 177 26.98 -15.72 -6.78
C ARG A 177 27.49 -17.15 -6.69
N GLN A 178 27.10 -17.92 -5.67
CA GLN A 178 27.44 -19.34 -5.54
C GLN A 178 26.90 -20.16 -6.73
N ASN A 179 25.65 -19.93 -7.15
CA ASN A 179 25.06 -20.59 -8.31
C ASN A 179 25.79 -20.22 -9.61
N LEU A 180 26.19 -18.95 -9.76
CA LEU A 180 27.00 -18.52 -10.90
C LEU A 180 28.35 -19.22 -10.93
N ARG A 181 29.03 -19.31 -9.79
CA ARG A 181 30.29 -20.05 -9.64
C ARG A 181 30.11 -21.51 -10.04
N GLN A 182 29.12 -22.22 -9.50
CA GLN A 182 28.86 -23.62 -9.84
C GLN A 182 28.57 -23.80 -11.34
N ARG A 183 27.86 -22.85 -11.97
CA ARG A 183 27.65 -22.86 -13.43
C ARG A 183 28.97 -22.68 -14.18
N GLN A 184 29.82 -21.75 -13.76
CA GLN A 184 31.14 -21.55 -14.35
C GLN A 184 32.05 -22.77 -14.17
N GLU A 185 32.04 -23.41 -13.00
CA GLU A 185 32.78 -24.65 -12.74
C GLU A 185 32.29 -25.80 -13.60
N LYS A 186 30.96 -25.98 -13.78
CA LYS A 186 30.40 -26.97 -14.70
C LYS A 186 30.83 -26.72 -16.15
N LEU A 187 30.80 -25.47 -16.60
CA LEU A 187 31.27 -25.09 -17.94
C LEU A 187 32.77 -25.26 -18.10
N LYS A 188 33.56 -24.97 -17.06
CA LYS A 188 35.01 -25.19 -17.01
C LYS A 188 35.33 -26.67 -17.06
N ALA A 189 34.63 -27.51 -16.30
CA ALA A 189 34.77 -28.97 -16.33
C ALA A 189 34.40 -29.54 -17.70
N PHE A 190 33.31 -29.08 -18.32
CA PHE A 190 32.93 -29.47 -19.67
C PHE A 190 33.98 -29.08 -20.72
N ARG A 191 34.52 -27.85 -20.64
CA ARG A 191 35.63 -27.41 -21.50
C ARG A 191 36.89 -28.24 -21.27
N ALA A 192 37.25 -28.53 -20.02
CA ALA A 192 38.40 -29.37 -19.68
C ALA A 192 38.23 -30.80 -20.21
N GLN A 193 37.03 -31.39 -20.11
CA GLN A 193 36.72 -32.70 -20.69
C GLN A 193 36.85 -32.69 -22.21
N ARG A 194 36.33 -31.66 -22.88
CA ARG A 194 36.43 -31.50 -24.34
C ARG A 194 37.87 -31.27 -24.80
N ALA A 195 38.66 -30.54 -24.01
CA ALA A 195 40.09 -30.34 -24.26
C ALA A 195 40.88 -31.65 -24.11
N ARG A 196 40.58 -32.47 -23.09
CA ARG A 196 41.17 -33.82 -22.93
C ARG A 196 40.86 -34.74 -24.11
N GLN A 197 39.73 -34.53 -24.79
CA GLN A 197 39.36 -35.25 -26.01
C GLN A 197 39.99 -34.65 -27.29
N GLY A 198 40.82 -33.60 -27.18
CA GLY A 198 41.47 -32.95 -28.33
C GLY A 198 40.53 -32.11 -29.20
N LEU A 199 39.29 -31.88 -28.76
CA LEU A 199 38.23 -31.25 -29.57
C LEU A 199 38.13 -29.73 -29.41
N ALA A 200 38.88 -29.11 -28.49
CA ALA A 200 38.81 -27.66 -28.27
C ALA A 200 40.10 -27.09 -27.67
N SER A 201 40.43 -25.85 -28.03
CA SER A 201 41.46 -25.02 -27.41
C SER A 201 41.04 -24.61 -25.99
N GLY A 202 41.82 -24.98 -24.98
CA GLY A 202 41.49 -24.84 -23.56
C GLY A 202 41.50 -23.41 -22.97
N GLN A 203 41.23 -22.37 -23.75
CA GLN A 203 41.26 -21.00 -23.24
C GLN A 203 40.00 -20.64 -22.43
N ALA A 204 40.20 -20.36 -21.15
CA ALA A 204 39.19 -19.91 -20.20
C ALA A 204 38.94 -18.39 -20.28
N LEU A 205 38.82 -17.83 -21.49
CA LEU A 205 38.50 -16.39 -21.62
C LEU A 205 37.07 -16.14 -21.13
N GLY A 206 36.94 -15.38 -20.02
CA GLY A 206 35.67 -14.82 -19.56
C GLY A 206 35.04 -15.43 -18.31
N ASP A 207 35.72 -16.36 -17.63
CA ASP A 207 35.25 -16.84 -16.32
C ASP A 207 35.51 -15.76 -15.26
N ALA A 208 34.57 -15.57 -14.33
CA ALA A 208 34.75 -14.62 -13.24
C ALA A 208 35.67 -15.21 -12.18
N ASP A 209 36.72 -14.48 -11.80
CA ASP A 209 37.61 -14.90 -10.73
C ASP A 209 36.88 -14.95 -9.38
N HIS A 210 37.37 -15.79 -8.44
CA HIS A 210 36.77 -15.94 -7.11
C HIS A 210 36.69 -14.61 -6.34
N PHE A 211 37.66 -13.73 -6.59
CA PHE A 211 37.67 -12.37 -6.07
C PHE A 211 36.55 -11.50 -6.69
N ALA A 212 36.32 -11.61 -8.00
CA ALA A 212 35.27 -10.87 -8.70
C ALA A 212 33.86 -11.26 -8.26
N LEU A 213 33.67 -12.53 -7.87
CA LEU A 213 32.42 -13.01 -7.27
C LEU A 213 32.29 -12.62 -5.78
N GLY A 214 33.34 -12.11 -5.14
CA GLY A 214 33.32 -11.75 -3.72
C GLY A 214 32.94 -12.91 -2.80
N LEU A 215 33.09 -14.17 -3.27
CA LEU A 215 32.77 -15.36 -2.49
C LEU A 215 33.94 -15.79 -1.60
N GLY A 216 35.14 -15.26 -1.84
CA GLY A 216 36.35 -15.87 -1.29
C GLY A 216 36.59 -17.26 -1.87
N GLU A 217 37.73 -17.84 -1.55
CA GLU A 217 38.03 -19.22 -1.90
C GLU A 217 37.17 -20.14 -1.02
N ASP A 218 36.42 -21.06 -1.65
CA ASP A 218 35.58 -21.99 -0.90
C ASP A 218 36.46 -23.18 -0.52
N LEU A 219 37.09 -23.06 0.64
CA LEU A 219 38.10 -24.00 1.11
C LEU A 219 37.47 -25.20 1.84
N GLY A 220 36.14 -25.39 1.75
CA GLY A 220 35.44 -26.52 2.36
C GLY A 220 35.37 -26.49 3.89
N LEU A 221 36.04 -25.54 4.55
CA LEU A 221 35.94 -25.36 6.00
C LEU A 221 34.58 -24.78 6.36
N GLU A 222 33.86 -25.50 7.20
CA GLU A 222 32.51 -25.17 7.67
C GLU A 222 32.42 -23.77 8.31
N ASP A 223 33.56 -23.23 8.76
CA ASP A 223 33.62 -21.96 9.48
C ASP A 223 33.88 -20.71 8.63
N ALA A 224 34.43 -20.84 7.43
CA ALA A 224 34.81 -19.73 6.56
C ALA A 224 33.76 -19.43 5.47
N THR A 225 32.48 -19.63 5.77
CA THR A 225 31.44 -19.50 4.72
C THR A 225 31.36 -18.07 4.16
N PRO A 226 31.22 -17.91 2.82
CA PRO A 226 31.06 -16.61 2.17
C PRO A 226 29.92 -15.77 2.76
N ARG A 227 28.88 -16.46 3.25
CA ARG A 227 27.70 -15.86 3.91
C ARG A 227 28.09 -15.08 5.17
N ARG A 228 28.92 -15.66 6.05
CA ARG A 228 29.37 -15.01 7.30
C ARG A 228 30.15 -13.74 7.01
N ARG A 229 31.06 -13.81 6.03
CA ARG A 229 31.88 -12.67 5.60
C ARG A 229 31.04 -11.53 5.05
N CYS A 230 30.16 -11.81 4.08
CA CYS A 230 29.30 -10.78 3.49
C CYS A 230 28.38 -10.12 4.52
N ILE A 231 27.84 -10.87 5.49
CA ILE A 231 27.04 -10.30 6.58
C ILE A 231 27.89 -9.35 7.44
N LEU A 232 29.09 -9.75 7.86
CA LEU A 232 29.98 -8.91 8.69
C LEU A 232 30.51 -7.66 7.98
N GLU A 233 30.66 -7.71 6.66
CA GLU A 233 31.10 -6.57 5.84
C GLU A 233 29.95 -5.60 5.54
N SER A 234 28.71 -6.11 5.40
CA SER A 234 27.54 -5.31 4.98
C SER A 234 26.73 -4.72 6.13
N LEU A 235 26.80 -5.31 7.32
CA LEU A 235 26.08 -4.82 8.50
C LEU A 235 26.91 -3.83 9.30
N GLY A 236 26.27 -2.73 9.73
CA GLY A 236 26.85 -1.78 10.67
C GLY A 236 26.91 -2.35 12.10
N LEU A 237 27.64 -1.69 13.01
CA LEU A 237 27.78 -2.15 14.40
C LEU A 237 26.44 -2.24 15.13
N GLU A 238 25.55 -1.26 14.96
CA GLU A 238 24.22 -1.26 15.58
C GLU A 238 23.34 -2.40 15.07
N GLU A 239 23.39 -2.67 13.76
CA GLU A 239 22.69 -3.79 13.13
C GLU A 239 23.24 -5.12 13.63
N LEU A 240 24.56 -5.23 13.77
CA LEU A 240 25.22 -6.41 14.31
C LEU A 240 24.83 -6.66 15.78
N ASP A 241 24.65 -5.60 16.58
CA ASP A 241 24.17 -5.73 17.97
C ASP A 241 22.74 -6.28 18.02
N LEU A 242 21.88 -5.85 17.10
CA LEU A 242 20.54 -6.41 16.95
C LEU A 242 20.58 -7.91 16.58
N VAL A 243 21.45 -8.30 15.64
CA VAL A 243 21.65 -9.72 15.28
C VAL A 243 22.23 -10.52 16.45
N ARG A 244 23.19 -9.97 17.19
CA ARG A 244 23.79 -10.62 18.38
C ARG A 244 22.76 -10.91 19.47
N LYS A 245 21.76 -10.03 19.65
CA LYS A 245 20.70 -10.19 20.66
C LYS A 245 19.73 -11.31 20.33
N ASP A 246 19.42 -11.50 19.05
CA ASP A 246 18.44 -12.49 18.60
C ASP A 246 18.77 -13.02 17.19
N PRO A 247 19.84 -13.82 17.03
CA PRO A 247 20.33 -14.23 15.71
C PRO A 247 19.33 -15.11 14.98
N ARG A 248 18.55 -15.89 15.73
CA ARG A 248 17.55 -16.81 15.21
C ARG A 248 16.43 -16.05 14.46
N TRP A 249 15.92 -14.96 15.04
CA TRP A 249 14.84 -14.17 14.42
C TRP A 249 15.22 -13.57 13.06
N TYR A 250 16.49 -13.20 12.86
CA TYR A 250 16.95 -12.62 11.59
C TYR A 250 17.34 -13.66 10.54
N LEU A 251 17.80 -14.85 10.96
CA LEU A 251 18.39 -15.85 10.06
C LEU A 251 17.44 -17.03 9.74
N GLU A 252 16.40 -17.27 10.54
CA GLU A 252 15.38 -18.32 10.34
C GLU A 252 14.28 -17.90 9.35
N ALA A 253 14.39 -16.68 8.82
CA ALA A 253 13.29 -15.86 8.34
C ALA A 253 12.67 -16.19 6.97
N ASP A 254 13.37 -16.91 6.10
CA ASP A 254 13.00 -17.06 4.69
C ASP A 254 12.67 -18.54 4.40
N PRO A 255 11.38 -18.93 4.43
CA PRO A 255 10.97 -20.31 4.15
C PRO A 255 11.26 -20.70 2.68
N GLU A 256 11.22 -19.74 1.75
CA GLU A 256 11.48 -19.98 0.32
C GLU A 256 12.91 -20.45 0.01
N MET A 257 13.84 -20.28 0.95
CA MET A 257 15.25 -20.64 0.79
C MET A 257 15.61 -21.92 1.57
N GLU A 258 14.63 -22.70 2.06
CA GLU A 258 14.88 -23.95 2.81
C GLU A 258 15.32 -25.12 1.92
N ASP A 259 14.93 -25.14 0.64
CA ASP A 259 15.20 -26.26 -0.27
C ASP A 259 16.69 -26.48 -0.63
N ALA A 260 17.57 -25.52 -0.32
CA ALA A 260 18.97 -25.56 -0.74
C ALA A 260 19.98 -26.03 0.34
N GLY A 261 19.50 -26.60 1.46
CA GLY A 261 20.35 -27.24 2.48
C GLY A 261 20.25 -26.59 3.86
N GLY A 262 19.28 -27.05 4.65
CA GLY A 262 18.95 -26.53 5.99
C GLY A 262 20.09 -26.54 7.01
N GLY A 263 21.03 -27.49 6.93
CA GLY A 263 22.15 -27.60 7.88
C GLY A 263 23.11 -26.41 7.89
N ASN A 264 23.17 -25.63 6.81
CA ASN A 264 24.02 -24.44 6.75
C ASN A 264 23.46 -23.23 7.51
N ARG A 265 22.15 -23.21 7.85
CA ARG A 265 21.53 -22.10 8.57
C ARG A 265 21.78 -22.15 10.08
N GLU A 266 21.67 -23.32 10.68
CA GLU A 266 21.93 -23.51 12.12
C GLU A 266 23.36 -23.09 12.47
N ARG A 267 24.33 -23.51 11.64
CA ARG A 267 25.74 -23.10 11.78
C ARG A 267 25.95 -21.60 11.65
N LEU A 268 25.13 -20.93 10.84
CA LEU A 268 25.17 -19.47 10.70
C LEU A 268 24.61 -18.79 11.95
N ILE A 269 23.52 -19.32 12.51
CA ILE A 269 22.93 -18.84 13.77
C ILE A 269 23.94 -19.03 14.92
N ASP A 270 24.59 -20.19 15.01
CA ASP A 270 25.58 -20.49 16.04
C ASP A 270 26.80 -19.58 15.96
N PHE A 271 27.23 -19.23 14.74
CA PHE A 271 28.35 -18.31 14.54
C PHE A 271 28.05 -16.90 15.09
N PHE A 272 26.84 -16.39 14.86
CA PHE A 272 26.40 -15.08 15.38
C PHE A 272 25.82 -15.14 16.80
N THR A 273 25.72 -16.33 17.40
CA THR A 273 25.30 -16.46 18.79
C THR A 273 26.49 -16.16 19.71
N PRO A 274 26.42 -15.11 20.55
CA PRO A 274 27.54 -14.77 21.42
C PRO A 274 27.80 -15.88 22.42
N ALA A 275 29.06 -16.28 22.57
CA ALA A 275 29.46 -17.21 23.62
C ALA A 275 29.09 -16.62 25.00
N ARG A 276 28.91 -17.47 26.01
CA ARG A 276 28.53 -17.01 27.37
C ARG A 276 29.46 -15.92 27.91
N LYS A 277 30.75 -16.01 27.62
CA LYS A 277 31.79 -15.03 27.99
C LYS A 277 31.70 -13.70 27.22
N ASP A 278 31.09 -13.71 26.04
CA ASP A 278 31.02 -12.55 25.15
C ASP A 278 29.77 -11.70 25.38
N LYS A 279 28.79 -12.16 26.18
CA LYS A 279 27.52 -11.46 26.42
C LYS A 279 27.69 -10.03 26.94
N HIS A 280 28.74 -9.77 27.72
CA HIS A 280 29.02 -8.45 28.32
C HIS A 280 30.10 -7.65 27.57
N VAL A 281 30.65 -8.19 26.49
CA VAL A 281 31.69 -7.52 25.70
C VAL A 281 31.04 -6.44 24.83
N SER A 282 31.71 -5.30 24.61
CA SER A 282 31.24 -4.26 23.69
C SER A 282 31.00 -4.83 22.29
N ILE A 283 30.10 -4.20 21.53
CA ILE A 283 29.78 -4.69 20.18
C ILE A 283 31.00 -4.65 19.24
N GLU A 284 31.87 -3.66 19.40
CA GLU A 284 33.11 -3.50 18.62
C GLU A 284 34.08 -4.67 18.84
N CYS A 285 34.35 -5.02 20.10
CA CYS A 285 35.21 -6.14 20.43
C CYS A 285 34.59 -7.48 19.98
N TYR A 286 33.27 -7.62 20.07
CA TYR A 286 32.57 -8.80 19.55
C TYR A 286 32.70 -8.93 18.02
N ALA A 287 32.46 -7.84 17.28
CA ALA A 287 32.62 -7.80 15.83
C ALA A 287 34.08 -8.10 15.41
N GLN A 288 35.06 -7.57 16.15
CA GLN A 288 36.48 -7.84 15.92
C GLN A 288 36.81 -9.32 16.15
N ARG A 289 36.29 -9.94 17.22
CA ARG A 289 36.45 -11.38 17.48
C ARG A 289 35.83 -12.24 16.38
N LEU A 290 34.65 -11.88 15.87
CA LEU A 290 34.04 -12.59 14.74
C LEU A 290 34.90 -12.49 13.47
N ARG A 291 35.45 -11.31 13.17
CA ARG A 291 36.37 -11.11 12.04
C ARG A 291 37.66 -11.90 12.21
N GLN A 292 38.24 -11.90 13.41
CA GLN A 292 39.42 -12.72 13.73
C GLN A 292 39.12 -14.22 13.57
N ARG A 293 37.94 -14.67 14.00
CA ARG A 293 37.52 -16.07 13.84
C ARG A 293 37.37 -16.45 12.36
N LEU A 294 36.85 -15.56 11.51
CA LEU A 294 36.83 -15.78 10.06
C LEU A 294 38.24 -15.77 9.46
N ALA A 295 39.10 -14.82 9.85
CA ALA A 295 40.47 -14.75 9.35
C ALA A 295 41.26 -16.02 9.70
N ALA A 296 41.18 -16.47 10.96
CA ALA A 296 41.80 -17.71 11.41
C ALA A 296 41.26 -18.95 10.68
N ALA A 297 39.94 -19.01 10.43
CA ALA A 297 39.35 -20.09 9.65
C ALA A 297 39.86 -20.11 8.19
N CYS A 298 40.09 -18.94 7.58
CA CYS A 298 40.70 -18.85 6.26
C CYS A 298 42.18 -19.28 6.25
N GLU A 299 42.95 -18.92 7.29
CA GLU A 299 44.37 -19.29 7.41
C GLU A 299 44.57 -20.80 7.55
N VAL A 300 43.77 -21.46 8.41
CA VAL A 300 43.80 -22.93 8.57
C VAL A 300 43.48 -23.62 7.25
N ALA A 301 42.47 -23.11 6.55
CA ALA A 301 42.04 -23.68 5.30
C ALA A 301 43.08 -23.54 4.17
N PHE A 302 43.89 -22.48 4.18
CA PHE A 302 45.00 -22.30 3.25
C PHE A 302 46.17 -23.27 3.53
N GLN A 303 46.43 -23.57 4.82
CA GLN A 303 47.45 -24.55 5.20
C GLN A 303 47.08 -25.97 4.74
N ASP A 304 45.82 -26.38 4.90
CA ASP A 304 45.34 -27.70 4.44
C ASP A 304 45.45 -27.87 2.90
N THR A 305 45.26 -26.80 2.13
CA THR A 305 45.45 -26.84 0.67
C THR A 305 46.93 -26.95 0.25
N GLN A 306 47.87 -26.36 1.00
CA GLN A 306 49.29 -26.50 0.68
C GLN A 306 49.81 -27.92 0.93
N ASP A 307 49.32 -28.58 1.97
CA ASP A 307 49.73 -29.95 2.28
C ASP A 307 49.17 -30.99 1.30
N THR A 308 48.07 -30.69 0.60
CA THR A 308 47.49 -31.58 -0.42
C THR A 308 48.17 -31.47 -1.78
N ASP A 309 48.67 -30.29 -2.16
CA ASP A 309 49.49 -30.12 -3.37
C ASP A 309 50.87 -30.79 -3.27
N SER A 310 51.40 -30.96 -2.05
CA SER A 310 52.60 -31.76 -1.77
C SER A 310 52.44 -33.23 -2.21
N TRP A 311 51.24 -33.80 -2.10
CA TRP A 311 50.95 -35.17 -2.54
C TRP A 311 50.82 -35.32 -4.06
N GLN A 312 50.36 -34.30 -4.78
CA GLN A 312 50.32 -34.33 -6.25
C GLN A 312 51.73 -34.27 -6.85
N SER A 313 52.67 -33.61 -6.18
CA SER A 313 54.09 -33.63 -6.58
C SER A 313 54.78 -34.98 -6.34
N LEU A 314 54.22 -35.84 -5.47
CA LEU A 314 54.72 -37.21 -5.20
C LEU A 314 54.11 -38.28 -6.14
N LEU A 315 52.89 -38.06 -6.67
CA LEU A 315 52.21 -39.00 -7.58
C LEU A 315 52.40 -38.67 -9.07
N GLY A 316 52.94 -37.49 -9.42
CA GLY A 316 53.23 -37.08 -10.79
C GLY A 316 54.40 -37.81 -11.48
N SER A 317 55.11 -38.71 -10.79
CA SER A 317 56.33 -39.34 -11.32
C SER A 317 56.13 -40.75 -11.94
N TRP A 318 54.89 -41.26 -12.07
CA TRP A 318 54.68 -42.70 -12.34
C TRP A 318 54.11 -43.07 -13.73
N HIS A 319 53.83 -42.13 -14.64
CA HIS A 319 53.29 -42.46 -15.99
C HIS A 319 53.98 -41.71 -17.15
N SER A 320 55.31 -41.85 -17.26
CA SER A 320 56.00 -41.62 -18.54
C SER A 320 57.05 -42.71 -18.79
N LYS A 321 56.58 -43.95 -18.94
CA LYS A 321 57.32 -44.97 -19.68
C LYS A 321 56.62 -45.19 -21.02
N GLY A 322 57.26 -44.75 -22.10
CA GLY A 322 56.98 -45.20 -23.45
C GLY A 322 56.28 -44.19 -24.36
N ALA A 323 57.06 -43.31 -24.99
CA ALA A 323 56.91 -42.97 -26.40
C ALA A 323 58.08 -42.07 -26.84
N HIS A 324 58.99 -42.65 -27.60
CA HIS A 324 59.85 -42.01 -28.60
C HIS A 324 60.61 -40.74 -28.19
N GLN A 325 61.87 -40.94 -27.80
CA GLN A 325 62.92 -39.99 -28.11
C GLN A 325 63.05 -39.86 -29.65
N SER A 326 62.44 -38.82 -30.21
CA SER A 326 62.96 -38.14 -31.41
C SER A 326 62.97 -36.65 -31.12
N GLY A 327 63.86 -36.25 -30.21
CA GLY A 327 64.21 -34.87 -29.99
C GLY A 327 65.02 -34.36 -31.18
N MET A 328 64.35 -33.88 -32.22
CA MET A 328 64.96 -32.90 -33.11
C MET A 328 65.12 -31.62 -32.32
N HIS A 329 66.33 -31.40 -31.83
CA HIS A 329 66.79 -30.11 -31.36
C HIS A 329 66.61 -29.08 -32.48
N SER A 330 65.63 -28.19 -32.36
CA SER A 330 65.64 -26.91 -33.08
C SER A 330 66.61 -25.98 -32.35
N SER A 331 67.90 -26.23 -32.55
CA SER A 331 68.94 -25.23 -32.29
C SER A 331 68.67 -24.03 -33.19
N GLY A 332 68.38 -22.89 -32.56
CA GLY A 332 68.40 -21.61 -33.24
C GLY A 332 69.76 -21.42 -33.90
N MET A 333 69.78 -21.47 -35.24
CA MET A 333 70.94 -21.08 -36.01
C MET A 333 71.05 -19.56 -35.94
N SER A 334 71.74 -19.13 -34.88
CA SER A 334 72.36 -17.83 -34.78
C SER A 334 73.40 -17.72 -35.90
N THR A 335 73.27 -16.62 -36.63
CA THR A 335 74.23 -15.96 -37.51
C THR A 335 75.69 -16.10 -37.04
N CYS A 336 76.48 -16.92 -37.73
CA CYS A 336 77.93 -16.72 -37.83
C CYS A 336 78.44 -17.24 -39.19
N LEU A 337 78.78 -16.31 -40.08
CA LEU A 337 79.84 -16.32 -41.08
C LEU A 337 80.55 -17.67 -41.38
N PRO A 338 80.56 -18.16 -42.63
CA PRO A 338 81.66 -18.97 -43.12
C PRO A 338 82.79 -18.03 -43.53
N GLY A 339 83.79 -17.95 -42.66
CA GLY A 339 85.10 -17.42 -43.01
C GLY A 339 85.75 -18.27 -44.09
N ASP A 340 86.33 -17.57 -45.05
CA ASP A 340 87.51 -17.90 -45.83
C ASP A 340 88.18 -19.22 -45.45
N SER A 341 88.03 -20.23 -46.31
CA SER A 341 89.00 -21.32 -46.41
C SER A 341 89.46 -21.39 -47.86
N GLN A 342 90.49 -20.59 -48.11
CA GLN A 342 91.42 -20.75 -49.21
C GLN A 342 91.89 -22.21 -49.23
N MET A 343 91.50 -22.99 -50.24
CA MET A 343 92.25 -24.18 -50.64
C MET A 343 92.80 -23.96 -52.04
N SER A 344 94.06 -23.54 -51.98
CA SER A 344 95.08 -23.42 -53.01
C SER A 344 94.85 -24.26 -54.27
N SER A 345 94.75 -23.54 -55.37
CA SER A 345 95.18 -23.92 -56.71
C SER A 345 96.60 -24.50 -56.69
N VAL A 346 96.74 -25.82 -56.72
CA VAL A 346 98.01 -26.47 -57.05
C VAL A 346 98.18 -26.43 -58.57
N SER A 347 98.81 -25.34 -58.99
CA SER A 347 99.30 -25.13 -60.36
C SER A 347 100.55 -26.00 -60.57
N ILE A 348 100.39 -27.22 -61.07
CA ILE A 348 101.52 -27.95 -61.66
C ILE A 348 101.67 -27.47 -63.10
N ARG A 349 102.56 -26.48 -63.28
CA ARG A 349 103.14 -26.11 -64.56
C ARG A 349 103.89 -27.32 -65.12
N ARG A 350 103.34 -27.96 -66.15
CA ARG A 350 104.12 -28.75 -67.10
C ARG A 350 104.29 -27.92 -68.37
N GLU A 351 105.55 -27.83 -68.79
CA GLU A 351 106.00 -27.12 -69.99
C GLU A 351 105.30 -27.68 -71.25
N PRO A 352 104.92 -26.81 -72.22
CA PRO A 352 104.41 -27.28 -73.49
C PRO A 352 105.59 -27.79 -74.32
N ILE A 353 105.69 -29.11 -74.43
CA ILE A 353 106.62 -29.78 -75.33
C ILE A 353 106.02 -29.76 -76.74
N ARG A 354 106.80 -29.17 -77.66
CA ARG A 354 106.84 -29.36 -79.12
C ARG A 354 105.68 -28.85 -79.97
N ASP A 355 106.08 -28.04 -80.96
CA ASP A 355 105.41 -27.82 -82.24
C ASP A 355 105.26 -29.14 -83.02
N ASP A 356 104.25 -29.92 -82.67
CA ASP A 356 103.77 -31.01 -83.52
C ASP A 356 103.00 -30.40 -84.69
N LYS A 357 103.71 -30.17 -85.79
CA LYS A 357 103.11 -29.94 -87.10
C LYS A 357 102.10 -31.07 -87.37
N ALA A 358 100.86 -30.68 -87.62
CA ALA A 358 99.69 -31.54 -87.78
C ALA A 358 100.00 -32.80 -88.61
N SER A 359 100.18 -33.93 -87.91
CA SER A 359 100.07 -35.24 -88.53
C SER A 359 98.61 -35.42 -89.01
N PRO A 360 98.36 -35.84 -90.27
CA PRO A 360 97.01 -36.08 -90.80
C PRO A 360 96.16 -37.03 -89.93
N THR A 361 96.80 -37.87 -89.12
CA THR A 361 96.15 -38.76 -88.16
C THR A 361 95.62 -38.00 -86.94
N MET A 362 96.33 -36.99 -86.46
CA MET A 362 95.86 -36.10 -85.38
C MET A 362 94.70 -35.23 -85.86
N GLN A 363 94.73 -34.74 -87.10
CA GLN A 363 93.61 -33.96 -87.66
C GLN A 363 92.29 -34.75 -87.66
N LYS A 364 92.33 -36.04 -88.04
CA LYS A 364 91.16 -36.94 -87.97
C LYS A 364 90.71 -37.23 -86.54
N VAL A 365 91.65 -37.33 -85.60
CA VAL A 365 91.34 -37.46 -84.16
C VAL A 365 90.65 -36.19 -83.65
N TRP A 366 91.17 -35.00 -83.98
CA TRP A 366 90.58 -33.71 -83.63
C TRP A 366 89.20 -33.52 -84.25
N GLU A 367 88.99 -33.95 -85.50
CA GLU A 367 87.67 -33.93 -86.13
C GLU A 367 86.69 -34.88 -85.43
N LYS A 368 87.14 -36.07 -85.00
CA LYS A 368 86.33 -37.00 -84.21
C LYS A 368 86.00 -36.44 -82.82
N TYR A 369 86.96 -35.78 -82.16
CA TYR A 369 86.73 -35.08 -80.89
C TYR A 369 85.79 -33.90 -81.08
N ARG A 370 85.97 -33.07 -82.11
CA ARG A 370 85.08 -31.95 -82.44
C ARG A 370 83.66 -32.44 -82.72
N ARG A 371 83.47 -33.50 -83.52
CA ARG A 371 82.14 -34.11 -83.73
C ARG A 371 81.54 -34.71 -82.46
N LYS A 372 82.38 -35.23 -81.55
CA LYS A 372 81.94 -35.75 -80.27
C LYS A 372 81.55 -34.59 -79.33
N GLU A 373 82.35 -33.53 -79.26
CA GLU A 373 82.07 -32.31 -78.51
C GLU A 373 80.83 -31.61 -79.04
N GLU A 374 80.60 -31.55 -80.35
CA GLU A 374 79.38 -31.03 -80.95
C GLU A 374 78.15 -31.87 -80.53
N ARG A 375 78.26 -33.21 -80.54
CA ARG A 375 77.19 -34.09 -80.06
C ARG A 375 76.96 -33.96 -78.56
N ASP A 376 78.03 -33.90 -77.76
CA ASP A 376 77.96 -33.73 -76.32
C ASP A 376 77.39 -32.34 -75.97
N ALA A 377 77.74 -31.29 -76.71
CA ALA A 377 77.18 -29.95 -76.60
C ALA A 377 75.69 -29.94 -76.95
N GLN A 378 75.26 -30.58 -78.04
CA GLN A 378 73.84 -30.73 -78.39
C GLN A 378 73.05 -31.48 -77.31
N VAL A 379 73.62 -32.53 -76.71
CA VAL A 379 72.98 -33.26 -75.60
C VAL A 379 72.88 -32.39 -74.35
N MET A 380 73.91 -31.58 -74.05
CA MET A 380 73.89 -30.67 -72.92
C MET A 380 72.91 -29.51 -73.13
N GLU A 381 72.83 -28.94 -74.34
CA GLU A 381 71.84 -27.93 -74.70
C GLU A 381 70.41 -28.49 -74.66
N ALA A 382 70.18 -29.69 -75.21
CA ALA A 382 68.87 -30.35 -75.14
C ALA A 382 68.45 -30.66 -73.69
N ARG A 383 69.40 -31.08 -72.83
CA ARG A 383 69.15 -31.26 -71.38
C ARG A 383 68.85 -29.94 -70.69
N ARG A 384 69.58 -28.87 -71.05
CA ARG A 384 69.36 -27.52 -70.52
C ARG A 384 67.98 -27.00 -70.91
N LEU A 385 67.59 -27.07 -72.18
CA LEU A 385 66.27 -26.67 -72.66
C LEU A 385 65.16 -27.50 -72.00
N ALA A 386 65.33 -28.82 -71.89
CA ALA A 386 64.36 -29.67 -71.20
C ALA A 386 64.25 -29.35 -69.69
N ALA A 387 65.33 -28.91 -69.06
CA ALA A 387 65.31 -28.43 -67.68
C ALA A 387 64.61 -27.06 -67.57
N GLU A 388 64.88 -26.14 -68.49
CA GLU A 388 64.23 -24.83 -68.57
C GLU A 388 62.72 -24.97 -68.80
N GLU A 389 62.28 -25.88 -69.69
CA GLU A 389 60.85 -26.18 -69.90
C GLU A 389 60.18 -26.76 -68.65
N ARG A 390 60.86 -27.66 -67.92
CA ARG A 390 60.35 -28.20 -66.65
C ARG A 390 60.26 -27.11 -65.59
N MET A 391 61.26 -26.24 -65.50
CA MET A 391 61.27 -25.10 -64.59
C MET A 391 60.13 -24.13 -64.92
N ALA A 392 59.89 -23.83 -66.19
CA ALA A 392 58.78 -22.98 -66.63
C ALA A 392 57.40 -23.61 -66.32
N LYS A 393 57.21 -24.91 -66.58
CA LYS A 393 55.97 -25.63 -66.23
C LYS A 393 55.75 -25.68 -64.71
N ASN A 394 56.81 -25.91 -63.93
CA ASN A 394 56.73 -25.90 -62.47
C ASN A 394 56.44 -24.50 -61.93
N ALA A 395 57.08 -23.45 -62.46
CA ALA A 395 56.82 -22.06 -62.07
C ALA A 395 55.37 -21.63 -62.36
N PHE A 396 54.82 -22.05 -63.50
CA PHE A 396 53.41 -21.82 -63.83
C PHE A 396 52.48 -22.52 -62.83
N LYS A 397 52.72 -23.80 -62.53
CA LYS A 397 51.94 -24.56 -61.53
C LYS A 397 52.02 -23.93 -60.14
N VAL A 398 53.21 -23.52 -59.69
CA VAL A 398 53.40 -22.83 -58.41
C VAL A 398 52.62 -21.52 -58.38
N SER A 399 52.68 -20.73 -59.47
CA SER A 399 51.93 -19.47 -59.57
C SER A 399 50.41 -19.70 -59.51
N GLN A 400 49.92 -20.77 -60.14
CA GLN A 400 48.51 -21.16 -60.07
C GLN A 400 48.10 -21.59 -58.65
N GLN A 401 48.91 -22.45 -58.00
CA GLN A 401 48.68 -22.86 -56.62
C GLN A 401 48.66 -21.68 -55.64
N ILE A 402 49.52 -20.68 -55.84
CA ILE A 402 49.52 -19.45 -55.03
C ILE A 402 48.21 -18.68 -55.23
N ARG A 403 47.70 -18.56 -56.46
CA ARG A 403 46.40 -17.90 -56.74
C ARG A 403 45.24 -18.64 -56.10
N ASP A 404 45.21 -19.97 -56.23
CA ASP A 404 44.16 -20.81 -55.65
C ASP A 404 44.18 -20.74 -54.11
N TYR A 405 45.38 -20.76 -53.51
CA TYR A 405 45.57 -20.57 -52.09
C TYR A 405 45.11 -19.18 -51.62
N ALA A 406 45.46 -18.11 -52.35
CA ALA A 406 45.00 -16.76 -52.04
C ALA A 406 43.46 -16.63 -52.14
N SER A 407 42.85 -17.22 -53.17
CA SER A 407 41.39 -17.25 -53.33
C SER A 407 40.71 -18.00 -52.19
N THR A 408 41.23 -19.17 -51.78
CA THR A 408 40.65 -19.94 -50.66
C THR A 408 40.82 -19.21 -49.33
N GLN A 409 41.95 -18.52 -49.10
CA GLN A 409 42.13 -17.65 -47.95
C GLN A 409 41.15 -16.46 -47.93
N SER A 410 40.89 -15.81 -49.07
CA SER A 410 39.90 -14.72 -49.15
C SER A 410 38.51 -15.23 -48.77
N LYS A 411 38.07 -16.34 -49.37
CA LYS A 411 36.77 -16.98 -49.07
C LYS A 411 36.65 -17.35 -47.58
N TYR A 412 37.72 -17.87 -46.97
CA TYR A 412 37.72 -18.18 -45.55
C TYR A 412 37.58 -16.93 -44.67
N LYS A 413 38.28 -15.85 -45.01
CA LYS A 413 38.18 -14.56 -44.29
C LYS A 413 36.80 -13.94 -44.43
N GLU A 414 36.22 -13.95 -45.63
CA GLU A 414 34.85 -13.47 -45.88
C GLU A 414 33.82 -14.27 -45.09
N LEU A 415 33.91 -15.60 -45.11
CA LEU A 415 33.01 -16.46 -44.34
C LEU A 415 33.14 -16.23 -42.83
N HIS A 416 34.37 -16.05 -42.33
CA HIS A 416 34.60 -15.70 -40.94
C HIS A 416 33.98 -14.33 -40.58
N GLN A 417 34.13 -13.33 -41.45
CA GLN A 417 33.53 -12.01 -41.26
C GLN A 417 31.99 -12.09 -41.23
N GLN A 418 31.38 -12.87 -42.12
CA GLN A 418 29.93 -13.12 -42.12
C GLN A 418 29.47 -13.76 -40.80
N ARG A 419 30.16 -14.80 -40.31
CA ARG A 419 29.84 -15.42 -39.01
C ARG A 419 29.95 -14.44 -37.84
N LEU A 420 30.92 -13.51 -37.90
CA LEU A 420 31.08 -12.49 -36.87
C LEU A 420 29.93 -11.48 -36.91
N GLN A 421 29.54 -11.01 -38.10
CA GLN A 421 28.39 -10.11 -38.28
C GLN A 421 27.10 -10.77 -37.80
N GLU A 422 26.84 -12.01 -38.20
CA GLU A 422 25.67 -12.77 -37.77
C GLU A 422 25.65 -13.00 -36.24
N ALA A 423 26.82 -13.21 -35.61
CA ALA A 423 26.92 -13.30 -34.15
C ALA A 423 26.62 -11.96 -33.45
N VAL A 424 27.04 -10.84 -34.04
CA VAL A 424 26.74 -9.49 -33.56
C VAL A 424 25.24 -9.19 -33.70
N GLU A 425 24.63 -9.52 -34.83
CA GLU A 425 23.19 -9.34 -35.07
C GLU A 425 22.35 -10.17 -34.09
N ARG A 426 22.70 -11.46 -33.88
CA ARG A 426 22.03 -12.30 -32.87
C ARG A 426 22.17 -11.74 -31.46
N LYS A 427 23.33 -11.15 -31.14
CA LYS A 427 23.54 -10.50 -29.83
C LYS A 427 22.67 -9.26 -29.72
N ALA A 428 22.65 -8.40 -30.74
CA ALA A 428 21.84 -7.19 -30.78
C ALA A 428 20.34 -7.51 -30.65
N ALA A 429 19.84 -8.54 -31.34
CA ALA A 429 18.46 -9.00 -31.23
C ALA A 429 18.10 -9.41 -29.79
N ARG A 430 18.96 -10.20 -29.13
CA ARG A 430 18.74 -10.58 -27.72
C ARG A 430 18.81 -9.40 -26.76
N GLU A 431 19.70 -8.45 -27.01
CA GLU A 431 19.79 -7.23 -26.20
C GLU A 431 18.53 -6.37 -26.35
N ALA A 432 17.97 -6.27 -27.57
CA ALA A 432 16.69 -5.60 -27.83
C ALA A 432 15.53 -6.27 -27.09
N GLU A 433 15.40 -7.60 -27.16
CA GLU A 433 14.36 -8.35 -26.41
C GLU A 433 14.46 -8.13 -24.89
N VAL A 434 15.68 -8.07 -24.36
CA VAL A 434 15.90 -7.79 -22.93
C VAL A 434 15.50 -6.35 -22.59
N GLN A 435 15.82 -5.38 -23.45
CA GLN A 435 15.41 -3.99 -23.26
C GLN A 435 13.88 -3.84 -23.29
N GLU A 436 13.19 -4.52 -24.20
CA GLU A 436 11.72 -4.51 -24.26
C GLU A 436 11.10 -5.09 -22.98
N ARG A 437 11.62 -6.22 -22.47
CA ARG A 437 11.15 -6.80 -21.20
C ARG A 437 11.35 -5.85 -20.02
N LEU A 438 12.48 -5.14 -19.97
CA LEU A 438 12.73 -4.12 -18.96
C LEU A 438 11.76 -2.94 -19.10
N ALA A 439 11.48 -2.49 -20.33
CA ALA A 439 10.54 -1.42 -20.60
C ALA A 439 9.11 -1.78 -20.15
N VAL A 440 8.64 -3.00 -20.45
CA VAL A 440 7.33 -3.51 -20.00
C VAL A 440 7.26 -3.58 -18.47
N MET A 441 8.32 -4.05 -17.81
CA MET A 441 8.39 -4.06 -16.35
C MET A 441 8.34 -2.66 -15.73
N ASP A 442 9.03 -1.69 -16.33
CA ASP A 442 9.02 -0.32 -15.86
C ASP A 442 7.67 0.38 -16.11
N GLU A 443 7.03 0.10 -17.24
CA GLU A 443 5.65 0.55 -17.49
C GLU A 443 4.69 -0.02 -16.45
N PHE A 444 4.82 -1.31 -16.10
CA PHE A 444 4.01 -1.93 -15.05
C PHE A 444 4.23 -1.26 -13.69
N LYS A 445 5.48 -0.97 -13.31
CA LYS A 445 5.80 -0.22 -12.08
C LYS A 445 5.19 1.18 -12.10
N LEU A 446 5.29 1.90 -13.22
CA LEU A 446 4.70 3.22 -13.40
C LEU A 446 3.17 3.17 -13.26
N ARG A 447 2.50 2.20 -13.89
CA ARG A 447 1.05 1.97 -13.73
C ARG A 447 0.67 1.70 -12.28
N ARG A 448 1.45 0.88 -11.55
CA ARG A 448 1.23 0.61 -10.12
C ARG A 448 1.40 1.88 -9.27
N MET A 449 2.41 2.69 -9.54
CA MET A 449 2.61 3.97 -8.84
C MET A 449 1.48 4.96 -9.13
N ARG A 450 1.03 5.08 -10.39
CA ARG A 450 -0.12 5.91 -10.76
C ARG A 450 -1.39 5.49 -10.01
N ARG A 451 -1.70 4.19 -9.95
CA ARG A 451 -2.84 3.69 -9.17
C ARG A 451 -2.70 3.97 -7.67
N ALA A 452 -1.50 3.89 -7.11
CA ALA A 452 -1.27 4.22 -5.71
C ALA A 452 -1.49 5.71 -5.43
N LEU A 453 -1.10 6.58 -6.35
CA LEU A 453 -1.34 8.03 -6.27
C LEU A 453 -2.84 8.35 -6.37
N THR A 454 -3.58 7.77 -7.33
CA THR A 454 -5.03 8.01 -7.45
C THR A 454 -5.77 7.58 -6.19
N VAL A 455 -5.45 6.42 -5.62
CA VAL A 455 -6.04 5.95 -4.35
C VAL A 455 -5.67 6.87 -3.17
N ALA A 456 -4.47 7.45 -3.18
CA ALA A 456 -4.07 8.41 -2.15
C ALA A 456 -4.85 9.73 -2.27
N ASP A 457 -5.06 10.21 -3.50
CA ASP A 457 -5.84 11.42 -3.80
C ASP A 457 -7.32 11.23 -3.43
N GLU A 458 -7.94 10.11 -3.81
CA GLU A 458 -9.31 9.76 -3.41
C GLU A 458 -9.47 9.76 -1.87
N LYS A 459 -8.48 9.24 -1.14
CA LYS A 459 -8.50 9.27 0.34
C LYS A 459 -8.34 10.67 0.92
N LEU A 460 -7.62 11.56 0.23
CA LEU A 460 -7.52 12.96 0.63
C LEU A 460 -8.81 13.71 0.35
N GLU A 461 -9.45 13.45 -0.79
CA GLU A 461 -10.77 14.01 -1.14
C GLU A 461 -11.83 13.56 -0.14
N GLN A 462 -11.93 12.26 0.17
CA GLN A 462 -12.85 11.76 1.21
C GLN A 462 -12.63 12.43 2.57
N LYS A 463 -11.39 12.77 2.94
CA LYS A 463 -11.10 13.51 4.17
C LYS A 463 -11.55 14.96 4.08
N ARG A 464 -11.38 15.61 2.92
CA ARG A 464 -11.89 16.96 2.68
C ARG A 464 -13.40 16.99 2.78
N ASP A 465 -14.08 16.06 2.12
CA ASP A 465 -15.55 15.97 2.14
C ASP A 465 -16.09 15.79 3.57
N ARG A 466 -15.49 14.90 4.37
CA ARG A 466 -15.86 14.73 5.78
C ARG A 466 -15.66 15.99 6.63
N VAL A 467 -14.61 16.76 6.34
CA VAL A 467 -14.38 18.04 7.04
C VAL A 467 -15.41 19.07 6.60
N THR A 468 -15.72 19.15 5.30
CA THR A 468 -16.76 20.02 4.75
C THR A 468 -18.13 19.69 5.36
N GLU A 469 -18.54 18.42 5.36
CA GLU A 469 -19.78 17.96 6.02
C GLU A 469 -19.79 18.33 7.50
N GLY A 470 -18.66 18.15 8.20
CA GLY A 470 -18.52 18.53 9.61
C GLY A 470 -18.69 20.03 9.85
N LEU A 471 -18.17 20.87 8.95
CA LEU A 471 -18.32 22.33 9.00
C LEU A 471 -19.76 22.75 8.73
N GLU A 472 -20.44 22.14 7.77
CA GLU A 472 -21.86 22.41 7.47
C GLU A 472 -22.76 22.05 8.65
N VAL A 473 -22.53 20.90 9.30
CA VAL A 473 -23.27 20.51 10.50
C VAL A 473 -23.04 21.50 11.66
N TRP A 474 -21.79 21.94 11.83
CA TRP A 474 -21.44 22.94 12.84
C TRP A 474 -22.11 24.28 12.58
N GLU A 475 -22.05 24.78 11.33
CA GLU A 475 -22.71 26.02 10.90
C GLU A 475 -24.22 25.96 11.14
N ALA A 476 -24.87 24.87 10.72
CA ALA A 476 -26.28 24.65 10.99
C ALA A 476 -26.59 24.61 12.51
N GLY A 477 -25.66 24.11 13.32
CA GLY A 477 -25.72 24.17 14.78
C GLY A 477 -25.68 25.58 15.34
N VAL A 478 -24.78 26.43 14.82
CA VAL A 478 -24.67 27.85 15.18
C VAL A 478 -25.94 28.61 14.79
N VAL A 479 -26.46 28.40 13.58
CA VAL A 479 -27.72 29.04 13.14
C VAL A 479 -28.89 28.63 14.05
N ARG A 480 -29.01 27.34 14.40
CA ARG A 480 -30.04 26.87 15.33
C ARG A 480 -29.91 27.48 16.73
N SER A 481 -28.70 27.63 17.24
CA SER A 481 -28.49 28.22 18.58
C SER A 481 -28.81 29.71 18.59
N GLN A 482 -28.46 30.46 17.54
CA GLN A 482 -28.84 31.86 17.36
C GLN A 482 -30.36 32.04 17.26
N LEU A 483 -31.05 31.21 16.47
CA LEU A 483 -32.50 31.23 16.38
C LEU A 483 -33.18 30.96 17.73
N ARG A 484 -32.64 30.02 18.52
CA ARG A 484 -33.12 29.73 19.88
C ARG A 484 -32.88 30.92 20.82
N ALA A 485 -31.72 31.56 20.76
CA ALA A 485 -31.41 32.74 21.55
C ALA A 485 -32.38 33.89 21.23
N HIS A 486 -32.64 34.19 19.96
CA HIS A 486 -33.64 35.20 19.56
C HIS A 486 -35.06 34.82 19.97
N ALA A 487 -35.43 33.54 19.90
CA ALA A 487 -36.74 33.07 20.38
C ALA A 487 -36.88 33.26 21.90
N GLN A 488 -35.84 32.96 22.68
CA GLN A 488 -35.82 33.21 24.13
C GLN A 488 -35.90 34.70 24.45
N GLU A 489 -35.15 35.54 23.73
CA GLU A 489 -35.16 36.99 23.89
C GLU A 489 -36.56 37.58 23.61
N ARG A 490 -37.25 37.11 22.56
CA ARG A 490 -38.65 37.48 22.28
C ARG A 490 -39.59 37.08 23.42
N ARG A 491 -39.52 35.82 23.88
CA ARG A 491 -40.32 35.35 25.03
C ARG A 491 -40.06 36.16 26.30
N ALA A 492 -38.81 36.53 26.55
CA ALA A 492 -38.45 37.37 27.70
C ALA A 492 -39.04 38.78 27.59
N ARG A 493 -39.03 39.38 26.39
CA ARG A 493 -39.69 40.67 26.13
C ARG A 493 -41.21 40.59 26.32
N ASP A 494 -41.84 39.55 25.81
CA ASP A 494 -43.29 39.36 25.94
C ASP A 494 -43.69 39.12 27.39
N ALA A 495 -42.91 38.33 28.14
CA ALA A 495 -43.11 38.15 29.58
C ALA A 495 -42.94 39.47 30.36
N LEU A 496 -41.95 40.29 29.99
CA LEU A 496 -41.77 41.62 30.58
C LEU A 496 -42.98 42.51 30.30
N ARG A 497 -43.47 42.58 29.05
CA ARG A 497 -44.68 43.32 28.70
C ARG A 497 -45.90 42.84 29.48
N ALA A 498 -46.13 41.53 29.55
CA ALA A 498 -47.23 40.95 30.32
C ALA A 498 -47.13 41.31 31.82
N SER A 499 -45.93 41.32 32.40
CA SER A 499 -45.73 41.73 33.79
C SER A 499 -45.94 43.24 34.00
N GLN A 500 -45.57 44.08 33.04
CA GLN A 500 -45.86 45.52 33.03
C GLN A 500 -47.37 45.78 32.93
N GLU A 501 -48.06 45.13 31.99
CA GLU A 501 -49.51 45.20 31.84
C GLU A 501 -50.22 44.75 33.13
N ALA A 502 -49.79 43.64 33.73
CA ALA A 502 -50.32 43.16 35.00
C ALA A 502 -50.07 44.14 36.16
N TYR A 503 -48.97 44.88 36.14
CA TYR A 503 -48.69 45.94 37.10
C TYR A 503 -49.59 47.17 36.87
N HIS A 504 -49.75 47.61 35.62
CA HIS A 504 -50.65 48.70 35.25
C HIS A 504 -52.10 48.38 35.62
N ALA A 505 -52.59 47.18 35.31
CA ALA A 505 -53.94 46.75 35.71
C ALA A 505 -54.13 46.76 37.24
N ARG A 506 -53.10 46.43 38.02
CA ARG A 506 -53.15 46.57 39.49
C ARG A 506 -53.22 48.04 39.92
N LEU A 507 -52.45 48.92 39.27
CA LEU A 507 -52.50 50.36 39.55
C LEU A 507 -53.86 50.96 39.20
N GLU A 508 -54.44 50.60 38.06
CA GLU A 508 -55.79 50.98 37.66
C GLU A 508 -56.81 50.52 38.70
N LYS A 509 -56.77 49.24 39.11
CA LYS A 509 -57.64 48.73 40.18
C LYS A 509 -57.44 49.44 41.52
N VAL A 510 -56.21 49.82 41.87
CA VAL A 510 -55.95 50.64 43.07
C VAL A 510 -56.51 52.06 42.88
N GLY A 511 -56.47 52.61 41.67
CA GLY A 511 -57.10 53.88 41.30
C GLY A 511 -58.62 53.82 41.42
N GLU A 512 -59.26 52.81 40.82
CA GLU A 512 -60.70 52.54 40.87
C GLU A 512 -61.16 52.36 42.33
N THR A 513 -60.48 51.53 43.11
CA THR A 513 -60.82 51.35 44.54
C THR A 513 -60.62 52.61 45.37
N ARG A 514 -59.73 53.54 44.96
CA ARG A 514 -59.61 54.86 45.58
C ARG A 514 -60.72 55.81 45.12
N SER A 515 -61.12 55.80 43.85
CA SER A 515 -62.23 56.62 43.35
C SER A 515 -63.59 56.14 43.86
N GLU A 516 -63.77 54.83 44.03
CA GLU A 516 -64.95 54.25 44.68
C GLU A 516 -64.99 54.58 46.18
N LYS A 517 -63.83 54.71 46.85
CA LYS A 517 -63.75 55.17 48.25
C LYS A 517 -63.99 56.67 48.41
N THR A 518 -63.80 57.47 47.36
CA THR A 518 -64.41 58.80 47.26
C THR A 518 -65.89 58.69 46.89
N GLU A 519 -66.59 57.78 47.55
CA GLU A 519 -68.04 57.68 47.54
C GLU A 519 -68.56 59.04 48.00
N SER A 520 -69.16 59.78 47.06
CA SER A 520 -69.70 61.11 47.30
C SER A 520 -70.62 61.05 48.53
N GLN A 521 -70.57 62.07 49.39
CA GLN A 521 -71.45 62.16 50.57
C GLN A 521 -72.92 61.89 50.20
N ALA A 522 -73.33 62.24 48.97
CA ALA A 522 -74.63 61.93 48.39
C ALA A 522 -74.91 60.42 48.30
N GLN A 523 -73.98 59.62 47.77
CA GLN A 523 -74.12 58.17 47.65
C GLN A 523 -74.15 57.46 49.02
N LYS A 524 -73.37 57.95 49.99
CA LYS A 524 -73.44 57.47 51.39
C LYS A 524 -74.80 57.74 52.01
N ASN A 525 -75.36 58.92 51.76
CA ASN A 525 -76.70 59.28 52.22
C ASN A 525 -77.79 58.42 51.55
N ASP A 526 -77.66 58.11 50.26
CA ASP A 526 -78.63 57.26 49.56
C ASP A 526 -78.55 55.80 50.02
N LYS A 527 -77.36 55.25 50.27
CA LYS A 527 -77.19 53.93 50.89
C LYS A 527 -77.76 53.89 52.31
N LEU A 528 -77.59 54.95 53.10
CA LEU A 528 -78.18 55.06 54.42
C LEU A 528 -79.72 55.12 54.35
N LYS A 529 -80.27 55.94 53.44
CA LYS A 529 -81.72 56.01 53.19
C LYS A 529 -82.29 54.65 52.78
N ALA A 530 -81.63 53.94 51.86
CA ALA A 530 -82.05 52.62 51.43
C ALA A 530 -82.06 51.60 52.60
N ARG A 531 -81.03 51.62 53.44
CA ARG A 531 -80.99 50.77 54.66
C ARG A 531 -82.10 51.12 55.64
N ILE A 532 -82.36 52.41 55.86
CA ILE A 532 -83.46 52.87 56.73
C ILE A 532 -84.81 52.43 56.14
N GLN A 533 -85.03 52.60 54.84
CA GLN A 533 -86.27 52.19 54.17
C GLN A 533 -86.50 50.68 54.27
N VAL A 534 -85.48 49.85 54.02
CA VAL A 534 -85.57 48.39 54.17
C VAL A 534 -85.88 48.02 55.62
N SER A 535 -85.18 48.61 56.59
CA SER A 535 -85.45 48.38 58.01
C SER A 535 -86.87 48.79 58.41
N LEU A 536 -87.39 49.89 57.86
CA LEU A 536 -88.74 50.40 58.16
C LEU A 536 -89.81 49.50 57.54
N MET A 537 -89.58 49.02 56.31
CA MET A 537 -90.45 48.02 55.68
C MET A 537 -90.49 46.73 56.48
N GLN A 538 -89.33 46.25 56.93
CA GLN A 538 -89.24 45.03 57.73
C GLN A 538 -89.99 45.18 59.07
N GLN A 539 -89.88 46.34 59.73
CA GLN A 539 -90.65 46.65 60.94
C GLN A 539 -92.17 46.70 60.70
N LEU A 540 -92.61 47.25 59.56
CA LEU A 540 -94.04 47.28 59.19
C LEU A 540 -94.57 45.88 58.87
N GLU A 541 -93.76 45.03 58.23
CA GLU A 541 -94.10 43.62 57.99
C GLU A 541 -94.19 42.82 59.28
N GLU A 542 -93.25 43.03 60.21
CA GLU A 542 -93.29 42.43 61.54
C GLU A 542 -94.53 42.88 62.33
N GLN A 543 -94.91 44.17 62.27
CA GLN A 543 -96.14 44.66 62.88
C GLN A 543 -97.39 44.03 62.25
N ARG A 544 -97.49 43.99 60.93
CA ARG A 544 -98.61 43.34 60.22
C ARG A 544 -98.73 41.86 60.60
N LYS A 545 -97.60 41.18 60.72
CA LYS A 545 -97.57 39.77 61.16
C LYS A 545 -98.10 39.61 62.58
N LEU A 546 -97.65 40.44 63.51
CA LEU A 546 -98.15 40.45 64.89
C LEU A 546 -99.66 40.76 64.98
N GLU A 547 -100.17 41.65 64.13
CA GLU A 547 -101.61 41.94 64.05
C GLU A 547 -102.41 40.76 63.49
N CYS A 548 -101.91 40.12 62.42
CA CYS A 548 -102.51 38.89 61.89
C CYS A 548 -102.53 37.78 62.94
N ASP A 549 -101.43 37.59 63.68
CA ASP A 549 -101.34 36.58 64.74
C ASP A 549 -102.34 36.87 65.87
N ARG A 550 -102.49 38.15 66.28
CA ARG A 550 -103.52 38.56 67.25
C ARG A 550 -104.94 38.30 66.75
N GLN A 551 -105.21 38.60 65.48
CA GLN A 551 -106.52 38.33 64.88
C GLN A 551 -106.79 36.83 64.80
N ALA A 552 -105.78 36.02 64.45
CA ALA A 552 -105.87 34.56 64.41
C ALA A 552 -106.23 34.01 65.79
N VAL A 553 -105.50 34.41 66.84
CA VAL A 553 -105.81 34.00 68.23
C VAL A 553 -107.23 34.42 68.64
N ALA A 554 -107.63 35.67 68.35
CA ALA A 554 -108.99 36.13 68.67
C ALA A 554 -110.08 35.36 67.90
N THR A 555 -109.79 34.90 66.67
CA THR A 555 -110.71 34.03 65.93
C THR A 555 -110.74 32.61 66.47
N GLU A 556 -109.61 32.06 66.88
CA GLU A 556 -109.51 30.75 67.52
C GLU A 556 -110.26 30.72 68.85
N GLU A 557 -110.09 31.74 69.70
CA GLU A 557 -110.84 31.87 70.95
C GLU A 557 -112.36 31.95 70.70
N LYS A 558 -112.80 32.67 69.65
CA LYS A 558 -114.22 32.72 69.26
C LYS A 558 -114.71 31.35 68.77
N LEU A 559 -113.90 30.62 68.02
CA LEU A 559 -114.21 29.28 67.53
C LEU A 559 -114.21 28.24 68.65
N GLU A 560 -113.30 28.33 69.63
CA GLU A 560 -113.30 27.50 70.83
C GLU A 560 -114.51 27.81 71.71
N ALA A 561 -114.86 29.07 71.92
CA ALA A 561 -116.08 29.46 72.62
C ALA A 561 -117.33 28.92 71.90
N ALA A 562 -117.36 28.94 70.57
CA ALA A 562 -118.43 28.33 69.78
C ALA A 562 -118.43 26.79 69.87
N ARG A 563 -117.25 26.14 69.89
CA ARG A 563 -117.12 24.69 70.13
C ARG A 563 -117.62 24.30 71.51
N LEU A 564 -117.27 25.05 72.56
CA LEU A 564 -117.75 24.82 73.93
C LEU A 564 -119.27 24.98 74.04
N ARG A 565 -119.88 25.91 73.30
CA ARG A 565 -121.35 26.01 73.19
C ARG A 565 -121.95 24.79 72.48
N ARG A 566 -121.35 24.36 71.36
CA ARG A 566 -121.77 23.13 70.64
C ARG A 566 -121.64 21.89 71.52
N PHE A 567 -120.59 21.78 72.33
CA PHE A 567 -120.36 20.66 73.23
C PHE A 567 -121.34 20.62 74.41
N ARG A 568 -121.85 21.79 74.85
CA ARG A 568 -122.90 21.88 75.88
C ARG A 568 -124.31 21.55 75.34
N ASP A 569 -124.57 21.78 74.05
CA ASP A 569 -125.88 21.51 73.43
C ASP A 569 -125.96 20.18 72.67
N SER A 570 -124.84 19.53 72.34
CA SER A 570 -124.81 18.23 71.64
C SER A 570 -125.08 17.01 72.53
N ASN A 571 -125.24 17.19 73.85
CA ASN A 571 -125.61 16.11 74.78
C ASN A 571 -127.13 15.84 74.89
N LYS A 572 -127.95 16.40 73.97
CA LYS A 572 -129.42 16.23 73.96
C LYS A 572 -129.98 15.33 72.84
N TYR A 573 -129.14 14.74 71.98
CA TYR A 573 -129.59 13.81 70.94
C TYR A 573 -128.81 12.47 70.92
N ASN A 574 -128.71 11.81 72.08
CA ASN A 574 -128.45 10.36 72.17
C ASN A 574 -129.72 9.56 71.81
N PHE A 575 -130.35 9.87 70.68
CA PHE A 575 -131.59 9.20 70.24
C PHE A 575 -131.31 8.03 69.28
N LEU A 576 -130.18 8.04 68.56
CA LEU A 576 -129.81 6.95 67.65
C LEU A 576 -129.12 5.78 68.37
N GLU A 577 -128.35 6.03 69.43
CA GLU A 577 -127.68 4.98 70.22
C GLU A 577 -128.63 4.21 71.16
N LYS A 578 -129.82 4.77 71.46
CA LYS A 578 -130.84 4.15 72.34
C LYS A 578 -131.95 3.42 71.57
N ALA A 579 -132.09 3.65 70.27
CA ALA A 579 -133.09 2.99 69.42
C ALA A 579 -132.49 1.88 68.54
N PHE A 580 -131.20 1.98 68.20
CA PHE A 580 -130.49 0.98 67.41
C PHE A 580 -129.22 0.63 68.19
N GLY A 581 -129.30 -0.46 68.96
CA GLY A 581 -128.18 -0.95 69.76
C GLY A 581 -126.88 -1.08 68.95
N GLU A 582 -125.78 -1.15 69.69
CA GLU A 582 -124.34 -1.03 69.40
C GLU A 582 -123.75 -1.84 68.21
N GLN A 583 -124.57 -2.36 67.30
CA GLN A 583 -124.20 -3.27 66.22
C GLN A 583 -124.44 -2.73 64.79
N VAL A 584 -124.70 -1.43 64.60
CA VAL A 584 -124.77 -0.83 63.26
C VAL A 584 -123.42 -0.25 62.85
N LYS A 585 -122.56 -1.09 62.26
CA LYS A 585 -121.33 -0.69 61.58
C LYS A 585 -121.68 0.11 60.33
N PHE A 586 -121.48 1.43 60.36
CA PHE A 586 -121.62 2.28 59.19
C PHE A 586 -120.44 2.04 58.25
N ASP A 587 -120.72 1.44 57.09
CA ASP A 587 -119.75 1.03 56.07
C ASP A 587 -119.16 2.28 55.37
N HIS A 588 -117.84 2.50 55.50
CA HIS A 588 -117.13 3.65 54.93
C HIS A 588 -116.97 3.63 53.39
N LYS A 589 -117.71 2.75 52.68
CA LYS A 589 -117.60 2.55 51.22
C LYS A 589 -118.17 3.70 50.36
N PHE A 590 -118.75 4.76 50.92
CA PHE A 590 -119.40 5.82 50.13
C PHE A 590 -119.18 7.25 50.65
N SER A 591 -117.93 7.71 50.72
CA SER A 591 -117.64 9.15 50.73
C SER A 591 -116.47 9.50 49.81
N PHE A 592 -116.83 9.64 48.53
CA PHE A 592 -116.35 10.57 47.51
C PHE A 592 -115.06 11.37 47.79
N THR A 593 -113.98 11.03 47.06
CA THR A 593 -112.83 11.89 46.79
C THR A 593 -113.13 12.82 45.60
N PRO A 594 -112.49 14.01 45.54
CA PRO A 594 -112.04 14.55 44.27
C PRO A 594 -110.51 14.68 44.29
N THR A 595 -109.86 13.72 43.67
CA THR A 595 -108.52 13.86 43.09
C THR A 595 -108.58 14.81 41.90
N LEU A 596 -107.84 15.92 41.93
CA LEU A 596 -107.51 16.68 40.72
C LEU A 596 -106.00 16.57 40.47
N LYS A 597 -105.68 15.63 39.60
CA LYS A 597 -104.40 15.47 38.91
C LYS A 597 -104.54 16.16 37.54
N ASP A 598 -103.40 16.46 36.92
CA ASP A 598 -103.20 17.09 35.59
C ASP A 598 -103.00 18.61 35.71
N GLY A 599 -101.82 19.18 35.44
CA GLY A 599 -100.96 18.97 34.28
C GLY A 599 -100.80 20.33 33.58
N TRP A 600 -99.89 20.43 32.60
CA TRP A 600 -99.59 21.60 31.75
C TRP A 600 -98.33 22.41 32.09
N HIS A 601 -97.29 22.06 31.33
CA HIS A 601 -96.14 22.87 30.97
C HIS A 601 -96.50 24.29 30.55
N LEU A 602 -95.73 25.28 30.99
CA LEU A 602 -95.48 26.49 30.21
C LEU A 602 -94.01 26.91 30.34
N LYS A 603 -93.31 26.88 29.20
CA LYS A 603 -92.02 27.53 28.97
C LYS A 603 -92.15 29.03 29.28
N GLY A 604 -91.17 29.59 29.98
CA GLY A 604 -91.06 31.04 30.20
C GLY A 604 -89.61 31.44 30.43
N ASN A 605 -89.06 32.11 29.42
CA ASN A 605 -87.77 32.81 29.38
C ASN A 605 -87.35 33.44 30.72
N LEU A 606 -86.13 33.17 31.16
CA LEU A 606 -85.37 34.11 31.99
C LEU A 606 -83.99 34.32 31.37
N SER A 607 -83.99 35.25 30.42
CA SER A 607 -82.88 36.15 30.15
C SER A 607 -82.52 36.87 31.45
N SER A 608 -81.42 36.47 32.09
CA SER A 608 -80.73 37.32 33.06
C SER A 608 -79.61 38.06 32.34
N SER A 609 -79.97 39.22 31.81
CA SER A 609 -79.04 40.30 31.55
C SER A 609 -78.33 40.66 32.86
N ALA A 610 -77.04 40.33 32.95
CA ALA A 610 -76.16 40.97 33.92
C ALA A 610 -75.84 42.39 33.41
N PRO A 611 -75.75 43.38 34.31
CA PRO A 611 -75.53 44.76 33.92
C PRO A 611 -74.06 44.95 33.51
N THR A 612 -73.86 45.54 32.35
CA THR A 612 -72.65 46.29 32.01
C THR A 612 -72.43 47.38 33.05
N LEU A 613 -71.22 47.39 33.63
CA LEU A 613 -70.57 48.58 34.14
C LEU A 613 -69.95 49.36 32.98
#